data_AF-A0A7V9WMF5-F1
#
_entry.id   AF-A0A7V9WMF5-F1
#
_cell.length_a   1.000
_cell.length_b   1.000
_cell.length_c   1.000
_cell.angle_alpha   90.00
_cell.angle_beta   90.00
_cell.angle_gamma   90.00
#
_symmetry.space_group_name_H-M   'P 1'
#
loop_
_entity.id
_entity.type
_entity.pdbx_description
1 polymer ?
#
loop_
_entity_poly.entity_id
_entity_poly.type
_entity_poly.pdbx_seq_one_letter_code
_entity_poly.pdbx_strand_id
1 'polypeptide(L)'
;MGDVVKLQKPSGNDRKTVGKPPRRRRSRRSRTALVLGGGGFTGGVYEIGALRALDLLAVNRTVNEFDVYVGTSAGSFVASLAANGVTPEEMMRVVNQQVPAPVRDIGGGSLMRPNYFELAQSAALMPLRLMGLARGVVGQMGRISIIDAAVHLAGGLPSGLYDGLVIQDYLERVLSDPDRTNDFRLLDHELYLTTTDLDTCERIVLG
;
A
#
# COMPACT_ATOMS: atom_id res chain seq x y z
N MET A 1 84.19 28.68 15.31
CA MET A 1 83.02 29.58 15.27
C MET A 1 82.84 29.97 13.81
N GLY A 2 82.06 29.21 13.05
CA GLY A 2 81.95 29.35 11.59
C GLY A 2 80.68 30.12 11.20
N ASP A 3 80.84 31.05 10.26
CA ASP A 3 79.81 31.96 9.75
C ASP A 3 78.54 31.25 9.28
N VAL A 4 77.40 31.69 9.83
CA VAL A 4 76.08 31.17 9.48
C VAL A 4 75.51 32.00 8.32
N VAL A 5 75.54 31.40 7.12
CA VAL A 5 74.90 31.91 5.90
C VAL A 5 73.37 31.96 6.09
N LYS A 6 72.78 33.15 5.90
CA LYS A 6 71.32 33.35 5.92
C LYS A 6 70.71 32.81 4.62
N LEU A 7 69.89 31.76 4.72
CA LEU A 7 69.10 31.23 3.62
C LEU A 7 67.76 32.00 3.50
N GLN A 8 67.50 32.52 2.31
CA GLN A 8 66.28 33.24 1.93
C GLN A 8 65.11 32.24 1.81
N LYS A 9 63.98 32.52 2.48
CA LYS A 9 62.73 31.75 2.30
C LYS A 9 62.21 31.98 0.88
N PRO A 10 61.74 30.94 0.16
CA PRO A 10 61.14 31.12 -1.15
C PRO A 10 59.84 31.92 -1.01
N SER A 11 59.60 32.84 -1.94
CA SER A 11 58.38 33.63 -2.04
C SER A 11 57.18 32.71 -2.26
N GLY A 12 56.44 32.43 -1.19
CA GLY A 12 55.13 31.82 -1.27
C GLY A 12 54.19 32.78 -1.99
N ASN A 13 53.83 32.44 -3.22
CA ASN A 13 52.85 33.18 -4.00
C ASN A 13 51.49 33.03 -3.31
N ASP A 14 51.09 34.06 -2.56
CA ASP A 14 49.81 34.20 -1.87
C ASP A 14 48.67 34.34 -2.91
N ARG A 15 48.42 33.28 -3.67
CA ARG A 15 47.17 33.12 -4.39
C ARG A 15 46.11 32.76 -3.34
N LYS A 16 45.48 33.80 -2.79
CA LYS A 16 44.16 33.68 -2.15
C LYS A 16 43.20 33.08 -3.19
N THR A 17 43.10 31.76 -3.21
CA THR A 17 41.94 31.09 -3.80
C THR A 17 40.75 31.57 -3.00
N VAL A 18 40.00 32.51 -3.57
CA VAL A 18 38.68 32.90 -3.08
C VAL A 18 37.83 31.64 -3.18
N GLY A 19 37.83 30.87 -2.09
CA GLY A 19 36.99 29.68 -1.97
C GLY A 19 35.56 30.13 -2.16
N LYS A 20 34.94 29.64 -3.24
CA LYS A 20 33.50 29.82 -3.47
C LYS A 20 32.80 29.43 -2.16
N PRO A 21 31.94 30.29 -1.59
CA PRO A 21 31.26 29.93 -0.35
C PRO A 21 30.56 28.59 -0.56
N PRO A 22 30.62 27.66 0.41
CA PRO A 22 29.95 26.38 0.27
C PRO A 22 28.50 26.68 -0.09
N ARG A 23 28.06 26.24 -1.29
CA ARG A 23 26.65 26.34 -1.67
C ARG A 23 25.90 25.66 -0.55
N ARG A 24 25.16 26.41 0.26
CA ARG A 24 24.20 25.87 1.23
C ARG A 24 23.41 24.82 0.47
N ARG A 25 23.65 23.53 0.73
CA ARG A 25 22.74 22.47 0.30
C ARG A 25 21.41 22.92 0.90
N ARG A 26 20.48 23.39 0.06
CA ARG A 26 19.08 23.56 0.50
C ARG A 26 18.77 22.25 1.20
N SER A 27 18.48 22.32 2.49
CA SER A 27 17.97 21.19 3.25
C SER A 27 16.83 20.64 2.40
N ARG A 28 17.02 19.47 1.78
CA ARG A 28 15.93 18.84 1.04
C ARG A 28 14.89 18.58 2.12
N ARG A 29 13.71 19.18 1.97
CA ARG A 29 12.59 18.98 2.89
C ARG A 29 12.47 17.47 3.12
N SER A 30 12.50 17.03 4.36
CA SER A 30 12.32 15.62 4.70
C SER A 30 10.98 15.20 4.15
N ARG A 31 10.97 14.19 3.27
CA ARG A 31 9.74 13.60 2.76
C ARG A 31 9.33 12.43 3.63
N THR A 32 8.03 12.23 3.79
CA THR A 32 7.46 11.08 4.47
C THR A 32 6.78 10.15 3.47
N ALA A 33 6.85 8.85 3.74
CA ALA A 33 6.20 7.84 2.91
C ALA A 33 5.29 6.96 3.77
N LEU A 34 4.10 6.65 3.25
CA LEU A 34 3.21 5.65 3.80
C LEU A 34 3.33 4.38 2.96
N VAL A 35 3.74 3.28 3.58
CA VAL A 35 3.92 1.99 2.91
C VAL A 35 2.91 1.00 3.45
N LEU A 36 2.04 0.51 2.56
CA LEU A 36 0.95 -0.40 2.85
C LEU A 36 1.23 -1.77 2.22
N GLY A 37 1.11 -2.81 3.03
CA GLY A 37 1.50 -4.16 2.67
C GLY A 37 0.41 -4.93 1.95
N GLY A 38 0.75 -6.15 1.53
CA GLY A 38 -0.25 -7.12 1.12
C GLY A 38 -0.88 -7.84 2.31
N GLY A 39 -2.03 -8.46 2.09
CA GLY A 39 -2.70 -9.27 3.13
C GLY A 39 -4.10 -9.77 2.75
N GLY A 40 -4.45 -9.71 1.47
CA GLY A 40 -5.81 -9.98 0.99
C GLY A 40 -6.84 -8.94 1.47
N PHE A 41 -8.11 -9.19 1.17
CA PHE A 41 -9.20 -8.28 1.55
C PHE A 41 -9.24 -8.02 3.07
N THR A 42 -9.03 -9.05 3.88
CA THR A 42 -8.96 -8.92 5.35
C THR A 42 -7.81 -8.02 5.79
N GLY A 43 -6.63 -8.16 5.19
CA GLY A 43 -5.48 -7.30 5.47
C GLY A 43 -5.77 -5.83 5.18
N GLY A 44 -6.45 -5.53 4.07
CA GLY A 44 -6.88 -4.17 3.73
C GLY A 44 -7.82 -3.55 4.78
N VAL A 45 -8.75 -4.33 5.34
CA VAL A 45 -9.64 -3.85 6.43
C VAL A 45 -8.84 -3.54 7.70
N TYR A 46 -7.86 -4.37 8.06
CA TYR A 46 -6.97 -4.10 9.18
C TYR A 46 -6.14 -2.83 8.96
N GLU A 47 -5.62 -2.63 7.74
CA GLU A 47 -4.86 -1.43 7.38
C GLU A 47 -5.72 -0.17 7.50
N ILE A 48 -6.96 -0.18 6.99
CA ILE A 48 -7.90 0.94 7.15
C ILE A 48 -8.11 1.30 8.63
N GLY A 49 -8.30 0.30 9.49
CA GLY A 49 -8.43 0.50 10.93
C GLY A 49 -7.18 1.09 11.58
N ALA A 50 -5.99 0.60 11.19
CA ALA A 50 -4.71 1.12 11.67
C ALA A 50 -4.49 2.58 11.22
N LEU A 51 -4.81 2.89 9.97
CA LEU A 51 -4.75 4.25 9.43
C LEU A 51 -5.74 5.16 10.16
N ARG A 52 -6.95 4.69 10.46
CA ARG A 52 -7.89 5.48 11.25
C ARG A 52 -7.39 5.76 12.66
N ALA A 53 -6.79 4.77 13.32
CA ALA A 53 -6.19 4.97 14.63
C ALA A 53 -5.03 5.98 14.56
N LEU A 54 -4.18 5.89 13.53
CA LEU A 54 -3.10 6.83 13.29
C LEU A 54 -3.64 8.25 13.08
N ASP A 55 -4.68 8.40 12.27
CA ASP A 55 -5.33 9.68 11.95
C ASP A 55 -5.94 10.33 13.21
N LEU A 56 -6.52 9.54 14.11
CA LEU A 56 -7.09 10.01 15.38
C LEU A 56 -6.02 10.41 16.41
N LEU A 57 -4.85 9.74 16.39
CA LEU A 57 -3.75 9.99 17.32
C LEU A 57 -2.78 11.06 16.82
N ALA A 58 -2.76 11.32 15.52
CA ALA A 58 -1.89 12.31 14.91
C ALA A 58 -2.39 13.73 15.21
N VAL A 59 -1.57 14.51 15.92
CA VAL A 59 -1.89 15.92 16.21
C VAL A 59 -1.40 16.79 15.05
N ASN A 60 -2.32 17.53 14.41
CA ASN A 60 -2.06 18.40 13.25
C ASN A 60 -1.49 17.69 12.01
N ARG A 61 -1.73 16.39 11.87
CA ARG A 61 -1.33 15.59 10.70
C ARG A 61 -2.41 14.58 10.39
N THR A 62 -2.60 14.26 9.12
CA THR A 62 -3.50 13.19 8.68
C THR A 62 -2.76 12.18 7.81
N VAL A 63 -3.32 10.98 7.68
CA VAL A 63 -2.86 9.94 6.77
C VAL A 63 -2.86 10.39 5.30
N ASN A 64 -3.65 11.40 4.94
CA ASN A 64 -3.68 11.96 3.58
C ASN A 64 -2.58 13.02 3.32
N GLU A 65 -1.68 13.30 4.27
CA GLU A 65 -0.61 14.31 4.12
C GLU A 65 0.79 13.72 3.87
N PHE A 66 0.91 12.42 3.61
CA PHE A 66 2.21 11.84 3.26
C PHE A 66 2.65 12.30 1.85
N ASP A 67 3.95 12.51 1.64
CA ASP A 67 4.45 12.93 0.32
C ASP A 67 4.41 11.77 -0.70
N VAL A 68 4.53 10.53 -0.22
CA VAL A 68 4.62 9.32 -1.05
C VAL A 68 3.76 8.20 -0.46
N TYR A 69 2.99 7.53 -1.30
CA TYR A 69 2.20 6.35 -0.99
C TYR A 69 2.75 5.15 -1.75
N VAL A 70 2.97 4.05 -1.06
CA VAL A 70 3.41 2.79 -1.67
C VAL A 70 2.48 1.68 -1.23
N GLY A 71 1.95 0.90 -2.17
CA GLY A 71 1.01 -0.17 -1.86
C GLY A 71 1.31 -1.47 -2.61
N THR A 72 1.15 -2.60 -1.92
CA THR A 72 1.22 -3.95 -2.52
C THR A 72 -0.12 -4.67 -2.36
N SER A 73 -0.69 -5.24 -3.43
CA SER A 73 -1.93 -6.04 -3.37
C SER A 73 -3.08 -5.26 -2.69
N ALA A 74 -3.63 -5.72 -1.57
CA ALA A 74 -4.66 -5.01 -0.81
C ALA A 74 -4.22 -3.60 -0.38
N GLY A 75 -2.95 -3.42 -0.01
CA GLY A 75 -2.39 -2.12 0.30
C GLY A 75 -2.31 -1.19 -0.91
N SER A 76 -2.26 -1.72 -2.15
CA SER A 76 -2.36 -0.89 -3.37
C SER A 76 -3.72 -0.22 -3.50
N PHE A 77 -4.78 -0.93 -3.12
CA PHE A 77 -6.14 -0.37 -3.09
C PHE A 77 -6.26 0.75 -2.06
N VAL A 78 -5.83 0.50 -0.82
CA VAL A 78 -5.87 1.50 0.26
C VAL A 78 -4.96 2.70 -0.05
N ALA A 79 -3.75 2.46 -0.57
CA ALA A 79 -2.81 3.52 -0.99
C ALA A 79 -3.40 4.39 -2.10
N SER A 80 -4.08 3.79 -3.08
CA SER A 80 -4.69 4.54 -4.19
C SER A 80 -5.79 5.48 -3.71
N LEU A 81 -6.63 5.01 -2.77
CA LEU A 81 -7.66 5.83 -2.17
C LEU A 81 -7.06 6.94 -1.29
N ALA A 82 -6.07 6.62 -0.46
CA ALA A 82 -5.41 7.60 0.41
C ALA A 82 -4.68 8.69 -0.37
N ALA A 83 -3.98 8.33 -1.45
CA ALA A 83 -3.31 9.28 -2.35
C ALA A 83 -4.29 10.20 -3.10
N ASN A 84 -5.53 9.73 -3.30
CA ASN A 84 -6.65 10.51 -3.84
C ASN A 84 -7.42 11.30 -2.76
N GLY A 85 -6.85 11.47 -1.57
CA GLY A 85 -7.46 12.24 -0.49
C GLY A 85 -8.65 11.56 0.21
N VAL A 86 -8.95 10.31 -0.09
CA VAL A 86 -9.99 9.56 0.65
C VAL A 86 -9.48 9.28 2.05
N THR A 87 -10.24 9.73 3.05
CA THR A 87 -9.85 9.60 4.45
C THR A 87 -10.06 8.18 4.97
N PRO A 88 -9.28 7.72 5.97
CA PRO A 88 -9.53 6.42 6.61
C PRO A 88 -10.95 6.28 7.19
N GLU A 89 -11.57 7.40 7.57
CA GLU A 89 -12.98 7.43 8.01
C GLU A 89 -13.96 7.07 6.90
N GLU A 90 -13.80 7.68 5.72
CA GLU A 90 -14.64 7.39 4.55
C GLU A 90 -14.47 5.93 4.12
N MET A 91 -13.23 5.43 4.12
CA MET A 91 -12.95 4.01 3.85
C MET A 91 -13.66 3.09 4.85
N MET A 92 -13.61 3.41 6.15
CA MET A 92 -14.31 2.65 7.19
C MET A 92 -15.83 2.66 7.02
N ARG A 93 -16.43 3.78 6.61
CA ARG A 93 -17.88 3.88 6.40
C ARG A 93 -18.36 2.92 5.30
N VAL A 94 -17.60 2.82 4.20
CA VAL A 94 -17.88 1.88 3.11
C VAL A 94 -17.73 0.43 3.59
N VAL A 95 -16.67 0.11 4.33
CA VAL A 95 -16.44 -1.24 4.87
C VAL A 95 -17.53 -1.67 5.85
N ASN A 96 -17.97 -0.75 6.72
CA ASN A 96 -19.00 -1.01 7.73
C ASN A 96 -20.44 -0.88 7.20
N GLN A 97 -20.63 -0.66 5.90
CA GLN A 97 -21.94 -0.41 5.27
C GLN A 97 -22.73 0.74 5.93
N GLN A 98 -22.04 1.70 6.55
CA GLN A 98 -22.64 2.88 7.17
C GLN A 98 -22.79 3.99 6.13
N VAL A 99 -23.81 3.87 5.28
CA VAL A 99 -24.28 4.96 4.40
C VAL A 99 -25.21 5.84 5.25
N PRO A 100 -24.84 7.12 5.55
CA PRO A 100 -25.16 8.21 4.62
C PRO A 100 -24.19 9.43 4.66
N ALA A 101 -23.44 9.68 3.59
CA ALA A 101 -22.85 10.99 3.19
C ALA A 101 -22.35 10.86 1.72
N PRO A 102 -22.15 11.96 0.97
CA PRO A 102 -22.65 12.24 -0.40
C PRO A 102 -22.12 11.37 -1.56
N VAL A 103 -21.55 10.21 -1.30
CA VAL A 103 -21.36 9.17 -2.29
C VAL A 103 -22.69 8.44 -2.44
N ARG A 104 -23.30 8.54 -3.62
CA ARG A 104 -24.63 8.00 -3.90
C ARG A 104 -24.69 6.51 -3.60
N ASP A 105 -25.71 6.16 -2.83
CA ASP A 105 -26.11 4.84 -2.40
C ASP A 105 -26.30 3.90 -3.61
N ILE A 106 -25.35 2.98 -3.83
CA ILE A 106 -25.56 1.83 -4.71
C ILE A 106 -26.10 0.74 -3.80
N GLY A 107 -27.42 0.56 -3.85
CA GLY A 107 -28.18 -0.30 -2.96
C GLY A 107 -27.51 -1.66 -2.71
N GLY A 108 -27.49 -2.05 -1.43
CA GLY A 108 -26.91 -3.29 -0.90
C GLY A 108 -27.44 -4.61 -1.48
N GLY A 109 -28.25 -4.57 -2.54
CA GLY A 109 -28.67 -5.73 -3.33
C GLY A 109 -27.82 -6.01 -4.58
N SER A 110 -26.86 -5.14 -4.95
CA SER A 110 -26.06 -5.33 -6.18
C SER A 110 -24.65 -5.89 -5.96
N LEU A 111 -24.20 -6.05 -4.72
CA LEU A 111 -22.87 -6.57 -4.37
C LEU A 111 -22.80 -8.09 -4.20
N MET A 112 -23.95 -8.75 -4.09
CA MET A 112 -24.06 -10.19 -3.92
C MET A 112 -25.10 -10.71 -4.90
N ARG A 113 -24.68 -11.44 -5.93
CA ARG A 113 -25.52 -12.51 -6.48
C ARG A 113 -25.20 -13.76 -5.67
N PRO A 114 -25.90 -14.06 -4.56
CA PRO A 114 -25.67 -15.30 -3.84
C PRO A 114 -26.07 -16.44 -4.77
N ASN A 115 -25.08 -17.11 -5.34
CA ASN A 115 -25.28 -18.35 -6.06
C ASN A 115 -25.60 -19.43 -5.03
N TYR A 116 -26.86 -19.48 -4.57
CA TYR A 116 -27.33 -20.40 -3.53
C TYR A 116 -27.03 -21.86 -3.86
N PHE A 117 -26.95 -22.18 -5.16
CA PHE A 117 -26.58 -23.50 -5.64
C PHE A 117 -25.12 -23.85 -5.32
N GLU A 118 -24.21 -22.90 -5.52
CA GLU A 118 -22.78 -23.04 -5.23
C GLU A 118 -22.51 -23.03 -3.72
N LEU A 119 -23.29 -22.27 -2.95
CA LEU A 119 -23.24 -22.28 -1.48
C LEU A 119 -23.69 -23.64 -0.93
N ALA A 120 -24.78 -24.22 -1.46
CA ALA A 120 -25.27 -25.53 -1.05
C ALA A 120 -24.31 -26.66 -1.45
N GLN A 121 -23.75 -26.60 -2.67
CA GLN A 121 -22.76 -27.57 -3.14
C GLN A 121 -21.45 -27.48 -2.34
N SER A 122 -21.02 -26.25 -2.02
CA SER A 122 -19.84 -26.01 -1.19
C SER A 122 -20.05 -26.47 0.26
N ALA A 123 -21.25 -26.26 0.82
CA ALA A 123 -21.63 -26.77 2.14
C ALA A 123 -21.65 -28.30 2.20
N ALA A 124 -22.11 -28.97 1.13
CA ALA A 124 -22.13 -30.43 1.06
C ALA A 124 -20.72 -31.05 0.96
N LEU A 125 -19.78 -30.35 0.32
CA LEU A 125 -18.38 -30.79 0.19
C LEU A 125 -17.50 -30.36 1.38
N MET A 126 -18.00 -29.47 2.23
CA MET A 126 -17.27 -28.91 3.37
C MET A 126 -16.82 -29.96 4.42
N PRO A 127 -17.63 -30.98 4.78
CA PRO A 127 -17.22 -32.04 5.71
C PRO A 127 -16.07 -32.90 5.16
N LEU A 128 -16.08 -33.19 3.86
CA LEU A 128 -15.04 -33.95 3.17
C LEU A 128 -13.73 -33.14 3.07
N ARG A 129 -13.83 -31.83 2.79
CA ARG A 129 -12.68 -30.93 2.78
C ARG A 129 -12.09 -30.75 4.18
N LEU A 130 -12.92 -30.62 5.22
CA LEU A 130 -12.48 -30.60 6.61
C LEU A 130 -11.77 -31.89 7.02
N MET A 131 -12.26 -33.06 6.60
CA MET A 131 -11.56 -34.34 6.85
C MET A 131 -10.24 -34.43 6.09
N GLY A 132 -10.15 -33.89 4.87
CA GLY A 132 -8.91 -33.82 4.11
C GLY A 132 -7.86 -32.93 4.79
N LEU A 133 -8.28 -31.76 5.29
CA LEU A 133 -7.43 -30.85 6.06
C LEU A 133 -7.01 -31.46 7.39
N ALA A 134 -7.92 -32.13 8.11
CA ALA A 134 -7.59 -32.82 9.36
C ALA A 134 -6.54 -33.94 9.14
N ARG A 135 -6.64 -34.71 8.04
CA ARG A 135 -5.61 -35.70 7.69
C ARG A 135 -4.29 -35.09 7.27
N GLY A 136 -4.30 -33.97 6.53
CA GLY A 136 -3.08 -33.27 6.11
C GLY A 136 -2.34 -32.62 7.28
N VAL A 137 -3.08 -32.00 8.22
CA VAL A 137 -2.54 -31.33 9.41
C VAL A 137 -2.01 -32.35 10.43
N VAL A 138 -2.67 -33.50 10.59
CA VAL A 138 -2.18 -34.59 11.46
C VAL A 138 -0.93 -35.27 10.89
N GLY A 139 -0.73 -35.24 9.56
CA GLY A 139 0.45 -35.81 8.89
C GLY A 139 1.67 -34.89 8.77
N GLN A 140 1.52 -33.57 8.97
CA GLN A 140 2.59 -32.57 8.75
C GLN A 140 2.70 -31.55 9.91
N MET A 141 2.70 -32.06 11.14
CA MET A 141 2.94 -31.25 12.33
C MET A 141 4.42 -30.77 12.35
N GLY A 142 4.73 -29.67 11.65
CA GLY A 142 6.05 -29.02 11.72
C GLY A 142 6.52 -28.16 10.55
N ARG A 143 5.77 -28.03 9.43
CA ARG A 143 6.26 -27.27 8.24
C ARG A 143 5.18 -26.44 7.52
N ILE A 144 4.18 -25.92 8.21
CA ILE A 144 3.24 -25.00 7.55
C ILE A 144 3.99 -23.69 7.27
N SER A 145 4.32 -23.46 6.00
CA SER A 145 4.83 -22.18 5.53
C SER A 145 3.71 -21.12 5.62
N ILE A 146 4.06 -19.88 5.93
CA ILE A 146 3.11 -18.74 5.92
C ILE A 146 2.41 -18.63 4.55
N ILE A 147 3.10 -19.05 3.48
CA ILE A 147 2.57 -19.12 2.12
C ILE A 147 1.47 -20.18 2.00
N ASP A 148 1.66 -21.37 2.58
CA ASP A 148 0.64 -22.43 2.54
C ASP A 148 -0.61 -22.06 3.32
N ALA A 149 -0.45 -21.32 4.43
CA ALA A 149 -1.57 -20.77 5.19
C ALA A 149 -2.33 -19.71 4.37
N ALA A 150 -1.62 -18.83 3.65
CA ALA A 150 -2.22 -17.84 2.78
C ALA A 150 -2.95 -18.48 1.58
N VAL A 151 -2.37 -19.51 0.96
CA VAL A 151 -2.99 -20.26 -0.14
C VAL A 151 -4.22 -21.02 0.32
N HIS A 152 -4.19 -21.64 1.51
CA HIS A 152 -5.37 -22.31 2.08
C HIS A 152 -6.49 -21.33 2.45
N LEU A 153 -6.13 -20.15 2.96
CA LEU A 153 -7.10 -19.09 3.25
C LEU A 153 -7.73 -18.55 1.94
N ALA A 154 -6.91 -18.36 0.90
CA ALA A 154 -7.38 -17.95 -0.42
C ALA A 154 -8.30 -19.00 -1.08
N GLY A 155 -7.99 -20.29 -0.94
CA GLY A 155 -8.82 -21.39 -1.44
C GLY A 155 -10.13 -21.61 -0.67
N GLY A 156 -10.28 -20.99 0.51
CA GLY A 156 -11.50 -21.02 1.32
C GLY A 156 -12.44 -19.83 1.09
N LEU A 157 -12.01 -18.81 0.34
CA LEU A 157 -12.84 -17.63 0.06
C LEU A 157 -13.78 -17.92 -1.13
N PRO A 158 -15.07 -17.54 -1.04
CA PRO A 158 -15.99 -17.64 -2.17
C PRO A 158 -15.39 -17.04 -3.44
N SER A 159 -15.53 -17.73 -4.57
CA SER A 159 -15.04 -17.33 -5.90
C SER A 159 -15.44 -15.90 -6.31
N GLY A 160 -16.53 -15.36 -5.74
CA GLY A 160 -17.00 -13.99 -5.98
C GLY A 160 -16.28 -12.87 -5.20
N LEU A 161 -15.38 -13.17 -4.26
CA LEU A 161 -14.63 -12.14 -3.50
C LEU A 161 -13.37 -11.61 -4.21
N TYR A 162 -12.91 -12.28 -5.28
CA TYR A 162 -11.73 -11.89 -6.05
C TYR A 162 -12.04 -11.75 -7.54
N ASP A 163 -13.20 -11.16 -7.87
CA ASP A 163 -13.43 -10.73 -9.24
C ASP A 163 -12.74 -9.38 -9.46
N GLY A 164 -11.64 -9.41 -10.22
CA GLY A 164 -10.88 -8.21 -10.56
C GLY A 164 -11.71 -7.16 -11.31
N LEU A 165 -12.74 -7.58 -12.05
CA LEU A 165 -13.64 -6.68 -12.76
C LEU A 165 -14.49 -5.85 -11.80
N VAL A 166 -14.95 -6.47 -10.70
CA VAL A 166 -15.75 -5.76 -9.67
C VAL A 166 -14.90 -4.72 -8.95
N ILE A 167 -13.64 -5.05 -8.65
CA ILE A 167 -12.70 -4.11 -8.02
C ILE A 167 -12.37 -2.96 -8.96
N GLN A 168 -12.15 -3.25 -10.25
CA GLN A 168 -11.91 -2.23 -11.28
C GLN A 168 -13.10 -1.28 -11.41
N ASP A 169 -14.32 -1.80 -11.58
CA ASP A 169 -15.55 -0.99 -11.69
C ASP A 169 -15.75 -0.09 -10.47
N TYR A 170 -15.45 -0.60 -9.27
CA TYR A 170 -15.53 0.17 -8.04
C TYR A 170 -14.50 1.31 -8.03
N LEU A 171 -13.24 1.02 -8.35
CA LEU A 171 -12.18 2.02 -8.41
C LEU A 171 -12.47 3.09 -9.46
N GLU A 172 -12.89 2.70 -10.66
CA GLU A 172 -13.26 3.64 -11.72
C GLU A 172 -14.36 4.59 -11.25
N ARG A 173 -15.38 4.09 -10.55
CA ARG A 173 -16.44 4.93 -10.00
C ARG A 173 -15.91 5.88 -8.93
N VAL A 174 -15.17 5.38 -7.96
CA VAL A 174 -14.66 6.20 -6.84
C VAL A 174 -13.65 7.26 -7.32
N LEU A 175 -12.82 6.93 -8.32
CA LEU A 175 -11.81 7.82 -8.88
C LEU A 175 -12.34 8.74 -9.99
N SER A 176 -13.60 8.57 -10.41
CA SER A 176 -14.27 9.45 -11.38
C SER A 176 -14.83 10.74 -10.78
N ASP A 177 -14.81 10.89 -9.45
CA ASP A 177 -15.20 12.13 -8.79
C ASP A 177 -14.29 13.30 -9.24
N PRO A 178 -14.80 14.53 -9.36
CA PRO A 178 -14.03 15.67 -9.89
C PRO A 178 -12.73 15.98 -9.16
N ASP A 179 -12.66 15.63 -7.88
CA ASP A 179 -11.51 15.88 -7.00
C ASP A 179 -10.54 14.68 -6.93
N ARG A 180 -10.70 13.68 -7.80
CA ARG A 180 -9.91 12.45 -7.84
C ARG A 180 -9.47 12.10 -9.25
N THR A 181 -8.51 11.20 -9.37
CA THR A 181 -7.97 10.79 -10.67
C THR A 181 -7.53 9.33 -10.69
N ASN A 182 -7.71 8.71 -11.86
CA ASN A 182 -7.18 7.39 -12.19
C ASN A 182 -5.92 7.50 -13.08
N ASP A 183 -5.09 8.52 -12.84
CA ASP A 183 -3.83 8.74 -13.54
C ASP A 183 -2.76 9.16 -12.53
N PHE A 184 -1.73 8.32 -12.36
CA PHE A 184 -0.62 8.55 -11.43
C PHE A 184 0.04 9.93 -11.60
N ARG A 185 0.06 10.45 -12.82
CA ARG A 185 0.73 11.72 -13.16
C ARG A 185 -0.06 12.95 -12.72
N LEU A 186 -1.35 12.78 -12.45
CA LEU A 186 -2.27 13.85 -12.08
C LEU A 186 -2.50 13.91 -10.57
N LEU A 187 -1.92 12.98 -9.79
CA LEU A 187 -2.02 13.00 -8.34
C LEU A 187 -1.11 14.07 -7.74
N ASP A 188 -1.61 14.75 -6.69
CA ASP A 188 -0.81 15.69 -5.91
C ASP A 188 0.30 15.00 -5.11
N HIS A 189 0.07 13.74 -4.73
CA HIS A 189 0.99 12.89 -3.97
C HIS A 189 1.55 11.78 -4.86
N GLU A 190 2.82 11.41 -4.68
CA GLU A 190 3.42 10.32 -5.46
C GLU A 190 2.81 8.97 -5.02
N LEU A 191 2.31 8.17 -5.97
CA LEU A 191 1.72 6.85 -5.71
C LEU A 191 2.50 5.78 -6.47
N TYR A 192 2.99 4.77 -5.75
CA TYR A 192 3.69 3.62 -6.34
C TYR A 192 3.00 2.31 -5.94
N LEU A 193 2.52 1.56 -6.94
CA LEU A 193 1.91 0.25 -6.74
C LEU A 193 2.89 -0.83 -7.17
N THR A 194 3.27 -1.70 -6.26
CA THR A 194 4.19 -2.80 -6.56
C THR A 194 3.42 -4.07 -6.89
N THR A 195 3.78 -4.68 -8.01
CA THR A 195 3.24 -5.96 -8.47
C THR A 195 4.37 -6.88 -8.94
N THR A 196 4.03 -8.11 -9.26
CA THR A 196 4.98 -9.12 -9.75
C THR A 196 4.47 -9.69 -11.05
N ASP A 197 5.34 -9.72 -12.07
CA ASP A 197 5.10 -10.48 -13.30
C ASP A 197 5.16 -11.97 -12.98
N LEU A 198 4.09 -12.70 -13.29
CA LEU A 198 3.97 -14.13 -12.98
C LEU A 198 4.84 -15.01 -13.89
N ASP A 199 5.14 -14.55 -15.10
CA ASP A 199 5.92 -15.32 -16.06
C ASP A 199 7.42 -15.21 -15.77
N THR A 200 7.87 -14.01 -15.38
CA THR A 200 9.30 -13.71 -15.15
C THR A 200 9.68 -13.67 -13.68
N CYS A 201 8.71 -13.62 -12.77
CA CYS A 201 8.90 -13.35 -11.34
C CYS A 201 9.59 -12.00 -11.05
N GLU A 202 9.61 -11.09 -12.02
CA GLU A 202 10.19 -9.76 -11.83
C GLU A 202 9.22 -8.82 -11.11
N ARG A 203 9.78 -7.94 -10.29
CA ARG A 203 9.02 -6.90 -9.61
C ARG A 203 8.76 -5.75 -10.57
N ILE A 204 7.48 -5.44 -10.78
CA ILE A 204 7.01 -4.28 -11.54
C ILE A 204 6.52 -3.21 -10.56
N VAL A 205 6.78 -1.94 -10.87
CA VAL A 205 6.26 -0.79 -10.11
C VAL A 205 5.48 0.10 -11.06
N LEU A 206 4.23 0.41 -10.70
CA LEU A 206 3.35 1.32 -11.41
C LEU A 206 3.31 2.64 -10.64
N GLY A 207 3.61 3.77 -11.27
CA GLY A 207 3.65 5.09 -10.63
C GLY A 207 4.27 6.16 -11.51
#